data_AF-A0A442B165-F1
#
_entry.id   AF-A0A442B165-F1
#
_cell.length_a   1.000
_cell.length_b   1.000
_cell.length_c   1.000
_cell.angle_alpha   90.00
_cell.angle_beta   90.00
_cell.angle_gamma   90.00
#
_symmetry.space_group_name_H-M   'P 1'
#
loop_
_entity.id
_entity.type
_entity.pdbx_description
1 polymer ?
#
loop_
_entity_poly.entity_id
_entity_poly.type
_entity_poly.pdbx_seq_one_letter_code
_entity_poly.pdbx_strand_id
1 'polypeptide(L)' 'DLRAELEEALELAEKHDIRLGVEPEPGNVVANAVLARRILDEVKSPRLGIILDAANLVGDRLSDQACVMDEA' A
#
# COMPACT_ATOMS: atom_id res chain seq x y z
N ASP A 1 2.54 -13.52 -11.38
CA ASP A 1 3.66 -12.56 -11.27
C ASP A 1 3.06 -11.29 -10.73
N LEU A 2 3.53 -10.83 -9.57
CA LEU A 2 2.87 -9.75 -8.82
C LEU A 2 2.67 -8.50 -9.66
N ARG A 3 3.64 -8.16 -10.52
CA ARG A 3 3.54 -6.95 -11.34
C ARG A 3 2.46 -7.08 -12.42
N ALA A 4 2.41 -8.22 -13.10
CA ALA A 4 1.40 -8.49 -14.11
C ALA A 4 -0.01 -8.51 -13.50
N GLU A 5 -0.17 -9.11 -12.33
CA GLU A 5 -1.45 -9.16 -11.61
C GLU A 5 -1.90 -7.77 -11.14
N LEU A 6 -0.96 -6.92 -10.69
CA LEU A 6 -1.25 -5.54 -10.32
C LEU A 6 -1.66 -4.69 -11.52
N GLU A 7 -0.97 -4.84 -12.66
CA GLU A 7 -1.31 -4.14 -13.90
C GLU A 7 -2.73 -4.53 -14.36
N GLU A 8 -3.08 -5.82 -14.34
CA GLU A 8 -4.44 -6.30 -14.66
C GLU A 8 -5.50 -5.72 -13.69
N ALA A 9 -5.22 -5.71 -12.39
CA ALA A 9 -6.13 -5.15 -11.40
C ALA A 9 -6.38 -3.65 -11.61
N LEU A 10 -5.35 -2.90 -12.03
CA LEU A 10 -5.47 -1.47 -12.32
C LEU A 10 -6.25 -1.19 -13.60
N GLU A 11 -6.11 -2.03 -14.63
CA GLU A 11 -6.94 -1.94 -15.83
C GLU A 11 -8.43 -2.15 -15.51
N LEU A 12 -8.74 -3.13 -14.65
CA LEU A 12 -10.09 -3.35 -14.15
C LEU A 12 -10.59 -2.16 -13.32
N ALA A 13 -9.75 -1.60 -12.45
CA ALA A 13 -10.11 -0.43 -11.65
C ALA A 13 -10.47 0.78 -12.52
N GLU A 14 -9.71 1.04 -13.59
CA GLU A 14 -10.00 2.08 -14.57
C GLU A 14 -11.34 1.81 -15.30
N LYS A 15 -11.53 0.59 -15.79
CA LYS A 15 -12.74 0.19 -16.53
C LYS A 15 -14.02 0.37 -15.71
N HIS A 16 -13.95 0.13 -14.41
CA HIS A 16 -15.08 0.20 -13.50
C HIS A 16 -15.19 1.53 -12.74
N ASP A 17 -14.30 2.49 -13.02
CA ASP A 17 -14.20 3.78 -12.32
C ASP A 17 -14.08 3.65 -10.78
N ILE A 18 -13.31 2.66 -10.33
CA ILE A 18 -13.02 2.43 -8.91
C ILE A 18 -11.53 2.68 -8.62
N ARG A 19 -11.16 2.66 -7.33
CA ARG A 19 -9.76 2.71 -6.90
C ARG A 19 -9.36 1.38 -6.30
N LEU A 20 -8.15 0.93 -6.61
CA LEU A 20 -7.49 -0.20 -5.98
C LEU A 20 -6.72 0.32 -4.75
N GLY A 21 -7.13 -0.13 -3.57
CA GLY A 21 -6.43 0.13 -2.32
C GLY A 21 -5.53 -1.05 -1.94
N VAL A 22 -4.25 -0.78 -1.68
CA VAL A 22 -3.34 -1.74 -1.05
C VAL A 22 -3.26 -1.42 0.43
N GLU A 23 -3.57 -2.40 1.27
CA GLU A 23 -3.39 -2.31 2.72
C GLU A 23 -2.00 -2.86 3.08
N PRO A 24 -1.11 -2.05 3.69
CA PRO A 24 0.16 -2.55 4.19
C PRO A 24 -0.09 -3.48 5.38
N GLU A 25 0.40 -4.71 5.31
CA GLU A 25 0.19 -5.72 6.35
C GLU A 25 1.48 -6.53 6.58
N PRO A 26 1.88 -6.76 7.84
CA PRO A 26 3.02 -7.63 8.14
C PRO A 26 2.87 -9.01 7.49
N GLY A 27 3.89 -9.42 6.73
CA GLY A 27 3.88 -10.70 6.01
C GLY A 27 3.48 -10.62 4.53
N ASN A 28 2.92 -9.50 4.08
CA ASN A 28 2.66 -9.24 2.67
C ASN A 28 3.86 -8.55 1.99
N VAL A 29 3.82 -8.47 0.65
CA VAL A 29 4.90 -7.83 -0.13
C VAL A 29 4.99 -6.33 0.17
N VAL A 30 3.85 -5.69 0.38
CA VAL A 30 3.75 -4.32 0.89
C VAL A 30 3.43 -4.41 2.37
N ALA A 31 4.46 -4.34 3.22
CA ALA A 31 4.33 -4.63 4.65
C ALA A 31 4.37 -3.40 5.58
N ASN A 32 4.77 -2.23 5.05
CA ASN A 32 4.95 -1.03 5.86
C ASN A 32 4.81 0.25 5.02
N ALA A 33 4.84 1.40 5.68
CA ALA A 33 4.66 2.71 5.08
C ALA A 33 5.69 3.01 3.97
N VAL A 34 6.95 2.65 4.19
CA VAL A 34 8.04 2.87 3.22
C VAL A 34 7.81 2.06 1.93
N LEU A 35 7.42 0.79 2.06
CA LEU A 35 7.10 -0.06 0.90
C LEU A 35 5.83 0.39 0.19
N ALA A 36 4.84 0.88 0.95
CA ALA A 36 3.61 1.47 0.42
C ALA A 36 3.90 2.74 -0.40
N ARG A 37 4.80 3.61 0.08
CA ARG A 37 5.29 4.76 -0.70
C ARG A 37 6.01 4.33 -1.96
N ARG A 38 6.89 3.33 -1.84
CA ARG A 38 7.68 2.83 -2.96
C ARG A 38 6.80 2.30 -4.11
N ILE A 39 5.76 1.53 -3.81
CA ILE A 39 4.87 1.01 -4.88
C ILE A 39 4.09 2.15 -5.57
N LEU A 40 3.69 3.19 -4.83
CA LEU A 40 3.07 4.38 -5.43
C LEU A 40 4.04 5.09 -6.39
N ASP A 41 5.31 5.22 -5.99
CA ASP A 41 6.36 5.85 -6.80
C ASP A 41 6.73 5.04 -8.05
N GLU A 42 6.70 3.71 -7.96
CA GLU A 42 7.03 2.83 -9.08
C GLU A 42 5.87 2.74 -10.09
N VAL A 43 4.62 2.60 -9.60
CA VAL A 43 3.45 2.34 -10.44
C VAL A 43 2.84 3.63 -11.02
N LYS A 44 2.80 4.72 -10.26
CA LYS A 44 2.31 6.04 -10.69
C LYS A 44 0.92 6.04 -11.34
N SER A 45 0.02 5.16 -10.91
CA SER A 45 -1.37 5.12 -11.38
C SER A 45 -2.28 5.98 -10.50
N PRO A 46 -3.21 6.78 -11.08
CA PRO A 46 -4.22 7.51 -10.31
C PRO A 46 -5.29 6.59 -9.69
N ARG A 47 -5.33 5.32 -10.12
CA ARG A 47 -6.24 4.30 -9.60
C ARG A 47 -5.65 3.49 -8.44
N LEU A 48 -4.35 3.65 -8.15
CA LEU A 48 -3.69 3.01 -7.02
C LEU A 48 -3.66 3.95 -5.81
N GLY A 49 -4.03 3.42 -4.65
CA GLY A 49 -3.92 4.10 -3.36
C GLY A 49 -3.55 3.15 -2.24
N ILE A 50 -3.32 3.72 -1.06
CA ILE A 50 -3.01 2.97 0.17
C ILE A 50 -4.19 3.07 1.12
N ILE A 51 -4.60 1.92 1.68
CA ILE A 51 -5.56 1.88 2.78
C ILE A 51 -4.75 2.08 4.06
N LEU A 52 -5.03 3.17 4.78
CA LEU A 52 -4.33 3.48 6.01
C LEU A 52 -4.93 2.69 7.17
N ASP A 53 -4.24 1.62 7.57
CA ASP A 53 -4.49 0.91 8.83
C ASP A 53 -3.30 1.13 9.78
N ALA A 54 -3.53 1.94 10.82
CA ALA A 54 -2.49 2.25 11.80
C ALA A 54 -2.11 1.04 12.66
N ALA A 55 -3.02 0.09 12.89
CA ALA A 55 -2.73 -1.10 13.68
C ALA A 55 -1.73 -2.01 12.94
N ASN A 56 -1.91 -2.17 11.63
CA ASN A 56 -0.98 -2.94 10.80
C ASN A 56 0.37 -2.23 10.61
N LEU A 57 0.38 -0.90 10.48
CA LEU A 57 1.62 -0.13 10.38
C LEU A 57 2.43 -0.13 11.68
N VAL A 58 1.78 0.11 12.82
CA VAL A 58 2.42 0.12 14.14
C VAL A 58 2.83 -1.30 14.55
N GLY A 59 1.94 -2.28 14.39
CA GLY A 59 2.17 -3.68 14.76
C GLY A 59 2.79 -3.80 16.16
N ASP A 60 3.89 -4.55 16.25
CA ASP A 60 4.62 -4.76 17.50
C ASP A 60 5.46 -3.54 17.95
N ARG A 61 5.55 -2.48 17.13
CA ARG A 61 6.33 -1.27 17.42
C ARG A 61 5.53 -0.21 18.17
N LEU A 62 4.63 -0.63 19.06
CA LEU A 62 3.73 0.27 19.80
C LEU A 62 4.49 1.32 20.64
N SER A 63 5.64 0.97 21.22
CA SER A 63 6.47 1.93 21.97
C SER A 63 6.99 3.08 21.12
N ASP A 64 7.16 2.85 19.81
CA ASP A 64 7.72 3.77 18.84
C ASP A 64 6.67 4.26 17.83
N GLN A 65 5.37 4.12 18.16
CA GLN A 65 4.26 4.41 17.24
C GLN A 65 4.36 5.81 16.60
N ALA A 66 4.82 6.83 17.33
CA ALA A 66 4.96 8.18 16.80
C ALA A 66 5.97 8.23 15.64
N CYS A 67 7.08 7.50 15.77
CA CYS A 67 8.07 7.40 14.70
C CYS A 67 7.51 6.64 13.50
N VAL A 68 6.78 5.54 13.72
CA VAL A 68 6.13 4.76 12.65
C VAL A 68 5.18 5.63 11.82
N MET A 69 4.43 6.51 12.46
CA MET A 69 3.50 7.41 11.76
C MET A 69 4.18 8.48 10.91
N ASP A 70 5.49 8.70 11.08
CA ASP A 70 6.28 9.70 10.34
C ASP A 70 7.16 9.07 9.22
N GLU A 71 7.07 7.75 8.97
CA GLU A 71 8.02 7.01 8.13
C GLU A 71 7.90 7.24 6.61
N ALA A 72 6.81 7.83 6.09
CA ALA A 72 6.58 7.96 4.65
C ALA A 72 5.71 9.14 4.22
#